data_AF-A0A135HZK6-F1
#
_entry.id   AF-A0A135HZK6-F1
#
_cell.length_a   1.000
_cell.length_b   1.000
_cell.length_c   1.000
_cell.angle_alpha   90.00
_cell.angle_beta   90.00
_cell.angle_gamma   90.00
#
_symmetry.space_group_name_H-M   'P 1'
#
loop_
_entity.id
_entity.type
_entity.pdbx_description
1 polymer ?
#
loop_
_entity_poly.entity_id
_entity_poly.type
_entity_poly.pdbx_seq_one_letter_code
_entity_poly.pdbx_strand_id
1 'polypeptide(L)'
;MPIIIKIIDDLTKGTPAGNTFFELWCRAYSEMYVSLGAAGTLATHSGYSGQRAVRMWQDRIELLEELGFIRTKSGSAGRFAHAVILNPHKIIRQLRETNHGGITTEKYEALVERATEIGATDFKDPPITAQNS
;
A
#
# COMPACT_ATOMS: atom_id res chain seq x y z
N MET A 1 -4.49 9.56 4.72
CA MET A 1 -3.18 8.88 4.71
C MET A 1 -2.77 8.29 6.05
N PRO A 2 -2.79 9.00 7.21
CA PRO A 2 -2.33 8.41 8.47
C PRO A 2 -3.04 7.11 8.87
N ILE A 3 -4.35 7.03 8.66
CA ILE A 3 -5.13 5.82 8.94
C ILE A 3 -4.72 4.63 8.04
N ILE A 4 -4.40 4.86 6.76
CA ILE A 4 -3.93 3.82 5.83
C ILE A 4 -2.58 3.26 6.29
N ILE A 5 -1.66 4.15 6.69
CA ILE A 5 -0.34 3.75 7.22
C ILE A 5 -0.52 2.84 8.44
N LYS A 6 -1.43 3.19 9.36
CA LYS A 6 -1.71 2.38 10.55
C LYS A 6 -2.34 1.03 10.23
N ILE A 7 -3.24 0.98 9.25
CA ILE A 7 -3.80 -0.30 8.79
C ILE A 7 -2.71 -1.18 8.18
N ILE A 8 -1.81 -0.62 7.36
CA ILE A 8 -0.68 -1.38 6.81
C ILE A 8 0.25 -1.88 7.91
N ASP A 9 0.56 -1.06 8.92
CA ASP A 9 1.38 -1.48 10.06
C ASP A 9 0.75 -2.63 10.85
N ASP A 10 -0.59 -2.65 11.01
CA ASP A 10 -1.29 -3.76 11.66
C ASP A 10 -1.26 -5.03 10.81
N LEU A 11 -1.44 -4.90 9.48
CA LEU A 11 -1.37 -6.00 8.52
C LEU A 11 0.04 -6.61 8.43
N THR A 12 1.07 -5.81 8.70
CA THR A 12 2.49 -6.19 8.63
C THR A 12 3.12 -6.28 10.03
N LYS A 13 2.36 -6.80 11.00
CA LYS A 13 2.76 -6.88 12.41
C LYS A 13 4.16 -7.49 12.59
N GLY A 14 5.01 -6.80 13.35
CA GLY A 14 6.42 -7.18 13.58
C GLY A 14 7.38 -6.65 12.52
N THR A 15 6.90 -6.36 11.31
CA THR A 15 7.67 -5.83 10.19
C THR A 15 6.91 -4.66 9.54
N PRO A 16 6.64 -3.56 10.27
CA PRO A 16 5.74 -2.49 9.81
C PRO A 16 6.21 -1.91 8.48
N ALA A 17 5.27 -1.87 7.52
CA ALA A 17 5.50 -1.43 6.15
C ALA A 17 4.82 -0.08 5.80
N GLY A 18 4.10 0.53 6.74
CA GLY A 18 3.32 1.75 6.48
C GLY A 18 4.17 2.92 5.99
N ASN A 19 5.35 3.14 6.58
CA ASN A 19 6.27 4.21 6.14
C ASN A 19 6.90 3.91 4.78
N THR A 20 7.17 2.63 4.47
CA THR A 20 7.65 2.25 3.13
C THR A 20 6.60 2.54 2.08
N PHE A 21 5.33 2.17 2.34
CA PHE A 21 4.22 2.50 1.45
C PHE A 21 4.04 4.00 1.29
N PHE A 22 4.13 4.76 2.37
CA PHE A 22 3.97 6.22 2.34
C PHE A 22 5.07 6.90 1.50
N GLU A 23 6.33 6.48 1.62
CA GLU A 23 7.41 7.01 0.78
C GLU A 23 7.18 6.71 -0.71
N LEU A 24 6.72 5.49 -1.04
CA LEU A 24 6.35 5.18 -2.42
C LEU A 24 5.20 6.07 -2.90
N TRP A 25 4.15 6.23 -2.07
CA TRP A 25 2.99 7.06 -2.39
C TRP A 25 3.39 8.52 -2.66
N CYS A 26 4.30 9.08 -1.87
CA CYS A 26 4.79 10.45 -2.06
C CYS A 26 5.55 10.64 -3.38
N ARG A 27 6.15 9.57 -3.92
CA ARG A 27 6.85 9.58 -5.22
C ARG A 27 5.95 9.27 -6.40
N ALA A 28 4.87 8.55 -6.15
CA ALA A 28 3.84 8.27 -7.12
C ALA A 28 3.02 9.54 -7.37
N TYR A 29 3.37 10.24 -8.44
CA TYR A 29 2.55 11.33 -8.98
C TYR A 29 1.33 10.74 -9.71
N SER A 30 0.87 11.37 -10.79
CA SER A 30 -0.33 10.97 -11.54
C SER A 30 -0.30 9.53 -12.09
N GLU A 31 0.89 8.98 -12.36
CA GLU A 31 1.04 7.68 -13.00
C GLU A 31 1.02 6.51 -12.00
N MET A 32 0.97 6.80 -10.69
CA MET A 32 1.04 5.78 -9.64
C MET A 32 2.23 4.82 -9.78
N TYR A 33 3.34 5.32 -10.33
CA TYR A 33 4.53 4.55 -10.66
C TYR A 33 5.75 5.08 -9.90
N VAL A 34 6.62 4.18 -9.48
CA VAL A 34 7.89 4.50 -8.82
C VAL A 34 9.01 3.62 -9.39
N SER A 35 10.13 4.24 -9.77
CA SER A 35 11.38 3.51 -10.03
C SER A 35 12.06 3.15 -8.72
N LEU A 36 12.37 1.86 -8.55
CA LEU A 36 12.97 1.31 -7.34
C LEU A 36 14.50 1.18 -7.41
N GLY A 37 15.13 1.66 -8.50
CA GLY A 37 16.57 1.49 -8.74
C GLY A 37 17.47 2.17 -7.71
N ALA A 38 16.99 3.21 -7.01
CA ALA A 38 17.71 3.90 -5.95
C ALA A 38 17.35 3.35 -4.55
N ALA A 39 17.45 2.02 -4.37
CA ALA A 39 16.99 1.32 -3.16
C ALA A 39 17.61 1.88 -1.85
N GLY A 40 18.87 2.33 -1.87
CA GLY A 40 19.51 2.96 -0.71
C GLY A 40 18.79 4.22 -0.25
N THR A 41 18.51 5.14 -1.19
CA THR A 41 17.80 6.39 -0.92
C THR A 41 16.36 6.13 -0.46
N LEU A 42 15.66 5.20 -1.13
CA LEU A 42 14.31 4.80 -0.77
C LEU A 42 14.24 4.22 0.65
N ALA A 43 15.22 3.38 1.01
CA ALA A 43 15.33 2.84 2.36
C ALA A 43 15.55 3.95 3.40
N THR A 44 16.46 4.90 3.13
CA THR A 44 16.72 6.03 4.02
C THR A 44 15.48 6.91 4.22
N HIS A 45 14.77 7.25 3.15
CA HIS A 45 13.56 8.08 3.24
C HIS A 45 12.39 7.36 3.92
N SER A 46 12.33 6.03 3.78
CA SER A 46 11.37 5.20 4.53
C SER A 46 11.73 5.07 6.02
N GLY A 47 12.86 5.64 6.45
CA GLY A 47 13.32 5.68 7.85
C GLY A 47 14.28 4.55 8.24
N TYR A 48 14.81 3.79 7.29
CA TYR A 48 15.77 2.72 7.56
C TYR A 48 17.22 3.22 7.47
N SER A 49 18.08 2.73 8.36
CA SER A 49 19.49 3.09 8.43
C SER A 49 20.39 1.90 8.76
N GLY A 50 21.70 2.08 8.60
CA GLY A 50 22.71 1.06 8.85
C GLY A 50 22.88 0.01 7.74
N GLN A 51 23.72 -0.99 8.00
CA GLN A 51 24.15 -1.98 6.99
C GLN A 51 23.02 -2.83 6.42
N ARG A 52 21.89 -2.96 7.14
CA ARG A 52 20.73 -3.76 6.74
C ARG A 52 19.57 -2.92 6.19
N ALA A 53 19.74 -1.61 6.04
CA ALA A 53 18.65 -0.70 5.65
C ALA A 53 17.96 -1.14 4.35
N VAL A 54 18.73 -1.43 3.31
CA VAL A 54 18.20 -1.86 2.00
C VAL A 54 17.46 -3.18 2.12
N ARG A 55 18.03 -4.17 2.83
CA ARG A 55 17.37 -5.46 3.03
C ARG A 55 16.05 -5.31 3.79
N MET A 56 16.08 -4.55 4.89
CA MET A 56 14.89 -4.26 5.67
C MET A 56 13.80 -3.61 4.80
N TRP A 57 14.17 -2.64 3.97
CA TRP A 57 13.24 -1.99 3.04
C TRP A 57 12.69 -2.99 2.00
N GLN A 58 13.53 -3.85 1.42
CA GLN A 58 13.11 -4.90 0.49
C GLN A 58 12.11 -5.87 1.12
N ASP A 59 12.33 -6.29 2.38
CA ASP A 59 11.38 -7.14 3.12
C ASP A 59 9.99 -6.47 3.20
N ARG A 60 9.91 -5.13 3.31
CA ARG A 60 8.62 -4.39 3.31
C ARG A 60 8.02 -4.26 1.91
N ILE A 61 8.85 -4.10 0.88
CA ILE A 61 8.38 -4.13 -0.51
C ILE A 61 7.70 -5.47 -0.82
N GLU A 62 8.27 -6.58 -0.36
CA GLU A 62 7.67 -7.91 -0.52
C GLU A 62 6.32 -8.02 0.18
N LEU A 63 6.22 -7.55 1.43
CA LEU A 63 4.94 -7.56 2.17
C LEU A 63 3.87 -6.69 1.50
N LEU A 64 4.26 -5.52 0.98
CA LEU A 64 3.34 -4.63 0.26
C LEU A 64 2.87 -5.24 -1.06
N GLU A 65 3.73 -5.99 -1.73
CA GLU A 65 3.39 -6.74 -2.94
C GLU A 65 2.46 -7.91 -2.63
N GLU A 66 2.75 -8.68 -1.57
CA GLU A 66 1.92 -9.80 -1.10
C GLU A 66 0.51 -9.34 -0.71
N LEU A 67 0.39 -8.23 0.02
CA LEU A 67 -0.88 -7.63 0.40
C LEU A 67 -1.60 -6.93 -0.78
N GLY A 68 -0.94 -6.80 -1.93
CA GLY A 68 -1.51 -6.19 -3.13
C GLY A 68 -1.57 -4.66 -3.13
N PHE A 69 -0.87 -3.98 -2.21
CA PHE A 69 -0.76 -2.51 -2.24
C PHE A 69 0.11 -2.02 -3.39
N ILE A 70 1.07 -2.84 -3.83
CA ILE A 70 1.92 -2.56 -4.97
C ILE A 70 2.01 -3.79 -5.88
N ARG A 71 2.42 -3.56 -7.13
CA ARG A 71 2.90 -4.61 -8.03
C ARG A 71 4.30 -4.27 -8.46
N THR A 72 5.24 -5.19 -8.31
CA THR A 72 6.61 -4.96 -8.74
C THR A 72 6.89 -5.61 -10.09
N LYS A 73 7.91 -5.09 -10.78
CA LYS A 73 8.44 -5.71 -11.99
C LYS A 73 9.97 -5.64 -11.96
N SER A 74 10.59 -6.73 -12.40
CA SER A 74 12.03 -6.82 -12.58
C SER A 74 12.49 -5.98 -13.77
N GLY A 75 13.76 -5.58 -13.74
CA GLY A 75 14.38 -4.77 -14.78
C GLY A 75 15.91 -4.75 -14.63
N SER A 76 16.56 -3.76 -15.26
CA SER A 76 18.03 -3.63 -15.25
C SER A 76 18.61 -3.45 -13.84
N ALA A 77 17.82 -2.95 -12.89
CA ALA A 77 18.20 -2.78 -11.48
C ALA A 77 17.93 -4.03 -10.60
N GLY A 78 17.52 -5.16 -11.19
CA GLY A 78 17.24 -6.40 -10.48
C GLY A 78 15.73 -6.66 -10.26
N ARG A 79 15.41 -7.47 -9.24
CA ARG A 79 14.02 -7.91 -8.95
C ARG A 79 13.09 -6.72 -8.68
N PHE A 80 13.55 -5.76 -7.90
CA PHE A 80 12.80 -4.56 -7.54
C PHE A 80 13.27 -3.38 -8.38
N ALA A 81 12.90 -3.36 -9.66
CA ALA A 81 13.24 -2.24 -10.55
C ALA A 81 12.10 -1.21 -10.65
N HIS A 82 10.86 -1.69 -10.63
CA HIS A 82 9.67 -0.91 -10.86
C HIS A 82 8.58 -1.30 -9.89
N ALA A 83 7.80 -0.32 -9.43
CA ALA A 83 6.55 -0.56 -8.70
C ALA A 83 5.43 0.31 -9.24
N VAL A 84 4.23 -0.27 -9.33
CA VAL A 84 2.98 0.47 -9.49
C VAL A 84 2.20 0.37 -8.19
N ILE A 85 1.70 1.50 -7.71
CA ILE A 85 0.93 1.61 -6.48
C ILE A 85 -0.55 1.48 -6.81
N LEU A 86 -1.23 0.58 -6.12
CA LEU A 86 -2.65 0.36 -6.28
C LEU A 86 -3.44 1.21 -5.28
N ASN A 87 -4.70 1.49 -5.60
CA ASN A 87 -5.55 2.31 -4.75
C ASN A 87 -5.75 1.61 -3.38
N PRO A 88 -5.22 2.18 -2.27
CA PRO A 88 -5.23 1.53 -0.97
C PRO A 88 -6.64 1.35 -0.41
N HIS A 89 -7.61 2.20 -0.76
CA HIS A 89 -9.00 2.02 -0.34
C HIS A 89 -9.57 0.70 -0.87
N LYS A 90 -9.32 0.41 -2.16
CA LYS A 90 -9.80 -0.82 -2.81
C LYS A 90 -9.13 -2.05 -2.23
N ILE A 91 -7.82 -1.98 -1.98
CA ILE A 91 -7.06 -3.09 -1.40
C ILE A 91 -7.52 -3.37 0.04
N ILE A 92 -7.68 -2.35 0.88
CA ILE A 92 -8.15 -2.50 2.26
C ILE A 92 -9.58 -3.06 2.29
N ARG A 93 -10.47 -2.58 1.41
CA ARG A 93 -11.82 -3.12 1.24
C ARG A 93 -11.78 -4.60 0.88
N GLN A 94 -10.99 -4.97 -0.15
CA GLN A 94 -10.85 -6.36 -0.58
C GLN A 94 -10.34 -7.25 0.56
N LEU A 95 -9.29 -6.83 1.27
CA LEU A 95 -8.75 -7.58 2.40
C LEU A 95 -9.78 -7.76 3.52
N ARG A 96 -10.63 -6.76 3.77
CA ARG A 96 -11.72 -6.87 4.73
C ARG A 96 -12.80 -7.86 4.26
N GLU A 97 -13.21 -7.80 3.00
CA GLU A 97 -14.22 -8.68 2.41
C GLU A 97 -13.78 -10.15 2.36
N THR A 98 -12.48 -10.41 2.19
CA THR A 98 -11.91 -11.76 2.23
C THR A 98 -11.58 -12.24 3.64
N ASN A 99 -12.00 -11.52 4.69
CA ASN A 99 -11.71 -11.80 6.09
C ASN A 99 -10.20 -11.94 6.41
N HIS A 100 -9.35 -11.19 5.72
CA HIS A 100 -7.94 -11.12 6.07
C HIS A 100 -7.79 -10.52 7.47
N GLY A 101 -7.04 -11.21 8.34
CA GLY A 101 -6.78 -10.73 9.70
C GLY A 101 -5.98 -9.42 9.72
N GLY A 102 -6.04 -8.69 10.84
CA GLY A 102 -5.22 -7.50 11.06
C GLY A 102 -5.91 -6.15 10.77
N ILE A 103 -7.12 -6.14 10.21
CA ILE A 103 -7.92 -4.92 10.04
C ILE A 103 -9.03 -4.90 11.10
N THR A 104 -8.95 -3.98 12.06
CA THR A 104 -10.01 -3.84 13.07
C THR A 104 -11.24 -3.15 12.49
N THR A 105 -12.43 -3.43 13.06
CA THR A 105 -13.67 -2.75 12.68
C THR A 105 -13.54 -1.24 12.83
N GLU A 106 -13.02 -0.78 13.97
CA GLU A 106 -12.80 0.65 14.26
C GLU A 106 -11.95 1.35 13.20
N LYS A 107 -10.79 0.78 12.81
CA LYS A 107 -9.90 1.42 11.82
C LYS A 107 -10.50 1.41 10.42
N TYR A 108 -11.25 0.36 10.08
CA TYR A 108 -11.94 0.28 8.80
C TYR A 108 -13.05 1.32 8.70
N GLU A 109 -13.89 1.46 9.73
CA GLU A 109 -14.96 2.46 9.78
C GLU A 109 -14.39 3.88 9.72
N ALA A 110 -13.33 4.18 10.47
CA ALA A 110 -12.63 5.45 10.39
C ALA A 110 -12.06 5.75 8.99
N LEU A 111 -11.61 4.72 8.26
CA LEU A 111 -11.17 4.89 6.86
C LEU A 111 -12.35 5.21 5.93
N VAL A 112 -13.49 4.54 6.09
CA VAL A 112 -14.70 4.76 5.29
C VAL A 112 -15.28 6.16 5.53
N GLU A 113 -15.34 6.59 6.79
CA GLU A 113 -15.73 7.95 7.18
C GLU A 113 -14.81 8.97 6.50
N ARG A 114 -13.49 8.79 6.65
CA ARG A 114 -12.51 9.68 6.06
C ARG A 114 -12.57 9.72 4.54
N ALA A 115 -12.88 8.60 3.88
CA ALA A 115 -13.06 8.57 2.42
C ALA A 115 -14.30 9.37 2.00
N THR A 116 -15.38 9.28 2.77
CA THR A 116 -16.61 10.05 2.55
C THR A 116 -16.36 11.55 2.69
N GLU A 117 -15.60 11.98 3.70
CA GLU A 117 -15.24 13.40 3.92
C GLU A 117 -14.51 14.05 2.73
N ILE A 118 -13.68 13.29 1.99
CA ILE A 118 -13.01 13.77 0.78
C ILE A 118 -13.78 13.47 -0.51
N GLY A 119 -14.99 12.94 -0.42
CA GLY A 119 -15.81 12.60 -1.58
C GLY A 119 -15.28 11.42 -2.40
N ALA A 120 -14.41 10.57 -1.83
CA ALA A 120 -13.94 9.38 -2.51
C ALA A 120 -15.08 8.35 -2.66
N THR A 121 -15.19 7.75 -3.85
CA THR A 121 -16.24 6.76 -4.16
C THR A 121 -15.75 5.32 -4.08
N ASP A 122 -14.51 5.10 -3.63
CA ASP A 122 -13.85 3.78 -3.64
C ASP A 122 -14.54 2.73 -2.75
N PHE A 123 -15.26 3.19 -1.71
CA PHE A 123 -16.03 2.33 -0.80
C PHE A 123 -17.51 2.23 -1.17
N LYS A 124 -17.96 2.94 -2.20
CA LYS A 124 -19.31 2.74 -2.73
C LYS A 124 -19.32 1.42 -3.48
N ASP A 125 -20.39 0.64 -3.36
CA ASP A 125 -20.58 -0.50 -4.24
C ASP A 125 -20.53 -0.01 -5.70
N PRO A 126 -19.94 -0.79 -6.63
CA PRO A 126 -20.15 -0.50 -8.04
C PRO A 126 -21.66 -0.40 -8.27
N PRO A 127 -22.13 0.55 -9.10
CA PRO A 127 -23.55 0.61 -9.44
C PRO A 127 -23.97 -0.79 -9.86
N ILE A 128 -25.05 -1.29 -9.26
CA ILE A 128 -25.65 -2.56 -9.66
C ILE A 128 -25.87 -2.44 -11.16
N THR A 129 -25.01 -3.08 -11.95
CA THR A 129 -25.27 -3.27 -13.37
C THR A 129 -26.49 -4.16 -13.36
N ALA A 130 -27.67 -3.56 -13.53
CA ALA A 130 -28.87 -4.31 -13.82
C ALA A 130 -28.49 -5.23 -14.98
N GLN A 131 -28.40 -6.52 -14.68
CA GLN A 131 -28.41 -7.58 -15.69
C GLN A 131 -29.78 -7.47 -16.34
N ASN A 132 -29.89 -6.55 -17.30
CA ASN A 132 -31.03 -6.44 -18.17
C ASN A 132 -30.74 -7.31 -19.39
N SER A 133 -31.63 -8.31 -19.53
CA SER A 133 -31.96 -9.08 -20.74
C SER A 133 -31.04 -10.25 -21.08
#